data_AF-A0A2E4H4W1-F1
#
_entry.id   AF-A0A2E4H4W1-F1
#
_cell.length_a   1.000
_cell.length_b   1.000
_cell.length_c   1.000
_cell.angle_alpha   90.00
_cell.angle_beta   90.00
_cell.angle_gamma   90.00
#
_symmetry.space_group_name_H-M   'P 1'
#
loop_
_entity.id
_entity.type
_entity.pdbx_description
1 polymer ?
#
loop_
_entity_poly.entity_id
_entity_poly.type
_entity_poly.pdbx_seq_one_letter_code
_entity_poly.pdbx_strand_id
1 'polypeptide(L)'
;MQEEDLGQVWEHVAFRYEGNVSDAGYSLKSWKDGDAVFLEVGTPIHIIKGRKPEFILASHRNGQLALYMSVSHPDAETGADLMDLEGKVKYIGVNSPRDGKTELAAITDQPQIDSLVRMILDAPVDLNIRNDPDSDVYFLAFHLNDGITFTGGYRLQINRFGGSIQRPRDFRIALVNALQLSE
;
A
#
# COMPACT_ATOMS: atom_id res chain seq x y z
N MET A 1 -4.70 -10.78 11.30
CA MET A 1 -3.50 -11.59 11.05
C MET A 1 -3.06 -12.22 12.36
N GLN A 2 -2.70 -13.50 12.30
CA GLN A 2 -2.30 -14.35 13.40
C GLN A 2 -1.00 -15.08 13.02
N GLU A 3 -0.33 -15.72 13.99
CA GLU A 3 0.90 -16.49 13.74
C GLU A 3 0.72 -17.57 12.66
N GLU A 4 -0.46 -18.17 12.58
CA GLU A 4 -0.80 -19.18 11.59
C GLU A 4 -0.80 -18.67 10.14
N ASP A 5 -0.88 -17.34 9.94
CA ASP A 5 -0.79 -16.72 8.61
C ASP A 5 0.66 -16.63 8.10
N LEU A 6 1.66 -16.81 8.98
CA LEU A 6 3.07 -16.75 8.62
C LEU A 6 3.52 -18.01 7.89
N GLY A 7 4.30 -17.80 6.83
CA GLY A 7 5.05 -18.85 6.15
C GLY A 7 6.50 -18.90 6.61
N GLN A 8 7.37 -19.42 5.73
CA GLN A 8 8.80 -19.51 6.01
C GLN A 8 9.45 -18.14 6.24
N VAL A 9 10.56 -18.14 6.96
CA VAL A 9 11.43 -16.97 7.02
C VAL A 9 11.94 -16.68 5.62
N TRP A 10 11.72 -15.45 5.16
CA TRP A 10 12.20 -14.92 3.89
C TRP A 10 13.65 -14.45 4.02
N GLU A 11 13.90 -13.63 5.02
CA GLU A 11 15.15 -12.90 5.24
C GLU A 11 15.31 -12.55 6.73
N HIS A 12 16.45 -11.97 7.09
CA HIS A 12 16.63 -11.34 8.40
C HIS A 12 17.03 -9.88 8.23
N VAL A 13 16.66 -9.03 9.19
CA VAL A 13 17.14 -7.64 9.22
C VAL A 13 18.66 -7.63 9.26
N ALA A 14 19.29 -6.99 8.29
CA ALA A 14 20.73 -6.98 8.13
C ALA A 14 21.38 -5.80 8.88
N PHE A 15 20.72 -4.64 8.91
CA PHE A 15 21.21 -3.44 9.59
C PHE A 15 20.05 -2.50 9.96
N ARG A 16 20.30 -1.62 10.94
CA ARG A 16 19.34 -0.60 11.36
C ARG A 16 19.61 0.73 10.69
N TYR A 17 18.55 1.47 10.36
CA TYR A 17 18.63 2.81 9.78
C TYR A 17 19.54 3.76 10.57
N GLU A 18 19.48 3.72 11.91
CA GLU A 18 20.32 4.57 12.77
C GLU A 18 21.84 4.35 12.56
N GLY A 19 22.24 3.15 12.14
CA GLY A 19 23.63 2.83 11.80
C GLY A 19 24.10 3.45 10.48
N ASN A 20 23.19 3.96 9.65
CA ASN A 20 23.46 4.53 8.33
C ASN A 20 23.31 6.06 8.27
N VAL A 21 22.88 6.72 9.34
CA VAL A 21 22.67 8.19 9.36
C VAL A 21 23.99 8.96 9.13
N SER A 22 25.13 8.32 9.38
CA SER A 22 26.47 8.85 9.13
C SER A 22 27.10 8.40 7.80
N ASP A 23 26.45 7.51 7.03
CA ASP A 23 26.92 7.09 5.70
C ASP A 23 26.53 8.17 4.68
N ALA A 24 27.52 8.91 4.19
CA ALA A 24 27.32 9.97 3.19
C ALA A 24 26.82 9.43 1.83
N GLY A 25 26.91 8.11 1.60
CA GLY A 25 26.33 7.43 0.44
C GLY A 25 24.89 6.97 0.64
N TYR A 26 24.32 7.12 1.84
CA TYR A 26 22.96 6.68 2.15
C TYR A 26 21.93 7.76 1.77
N SER A 27 21.01 7.40 0.88
CA SER A 27 19.91 8.23 0.42
C SER A 27 18.64 7.38 0.28
N LEU A 28 17.47 8.03 0.19
CA LEU A 28 16.21 7.35 -0.14
C LEU A 28 16.26 6.59 -1.49
N LYS A 29 17.21 6.94 -2.37
CA LYS A 29 17.43 6.27 -3.66
C LYS A 29 18.43 5.11 -3.57
N SER A 30 19.03 4.90 -2.40
CA SER A 30 20.03 3.87 -2.13
C SER A 30 19.69 3.10 -0.86
N TRP A 31 18.39 2.98 -0.56
CA TRP A 31 17.93 2.01 0.43
C TRP A 31 18.50 0.65 0.05
N LYS A 32 19.24 0.08 0.99
CA LYS A 32 19.83 -1.23 0.85
C LYS A 32 18.82 -2.23 1.40
N ASP A 33 18.67 -3.36 0.72
CA ASP A 33 17.84 -4.46 1.24
C ASP A 33 18.32 -4.88 2.64
N GLY A 34 17.37 -5.19 3.52
CA GLY A 34 17.65 -5.56 4.91
C GLY A 34 17.78 -4.39 5.89
N ASP A 35 17.50 -3.15 5.45
CA ASP A 35 17.35 -2.00 6.36
C ASP A 35 16.03 -2.07 7.13
N ALA A 36 16.07 -1.83 8.44
CA ALA A 36 14.88 -1.55 9.23
C ALA A 36 15.10 -0.41 10.22
N VAL A 37 14.13 0.51 10.30
CA VAL A 37 14.16 1.60 11.28
C VAL A 37 13.83 1.11 12.69
N PHE A 38 12.91 0.14 12.81
CA PHE A 38 12.30 -0.25 14.10
C PHE A 38 12.46 -1.73 14.45
N LEU A 39 13.27 -2.49 13.72
CA LEU A 39 13.55 -3.89 14.00
C LEU A 39 15.03 -4.05 14.31
N GLU A 40 15.36 -4.94 15.23
CA GLU A 40 16.76 -5.23 15.55
C GLU A 40 17.41 -6.08 14.45
N VAL A 41 18.73 -5.95 14.30
CA VAL A 41 19.50 -6.83 13.42
C VAL A 41 19.30 -8.29 13.81
N GLY A 42 19.09 -9.16 12.82
CA GLY A 42 18.77 -10.57 13.01
C GLY A 42 17.30 -10.86 13.29
N THR A 43 16.42 -9.86 13.31
CA THR A 43 14.97 -10.11 13.43
C THR A 43 14.47 -10.87 12.19
N PRO A 44 13.75 -11.99 12.34
CA PRO A 44 13.25 -12.76 11.21
C PRO A 44 12.12 -12.02 10.48
N ILE A 45 12.21 -12.01 9.16
CA ILE A 45 11.19 -11.46 8.27
C ILE A 45 10.51 -12.64 7.59
N HIS A 46 9.19 -12.72 7.69
CA HIS A 46 8.40 -13.86 7.22
C HIS A 46 7.62 -13.51 5.96
N ILE A 47 7.49 -14.49 5.06
CA ILE A 47 6.45 -14.43 4.04
C ILE A 47 5.07 -14.60 4.70
N ILE A 48 4.04 -14.05 4.07
CA ILE A 48 2.65 -14.30 4.46
C ILE A 48 2.06 -15.34 3.51
N LYS A 49 1.39 -16.35 4.04
CA LYS A 49 0.78 -17.41 3.23
C LYS A 49 -0.21 -16.83 2.23
N GLY A 50 -0.13 -17.30 0.97
CA GLY A 50 -1.00 -16.81 -0.11
C GLY A 50 -0.66 -15.40 -0.61
N ARG A 51 0.43 -14.79 -0.12
CA ARG A 51 0.92 -13.48 -0.54
C ARG A 51 2.27 -13.57 -1.20
N LYS A 52 2.47 -12.64 -2.12
CA LYS A 52 3.70 -12.41 -2.85
C LYS A 52 4.66 -11.57 -1.99
N PRO A 53 5.85 -12.07 -1.63
CA PRO A 53 6.78 -11.41 -0.71
C PRO A 53 7.27 -10.04 -1.20
N GLU A 54 7.22 -9.78 -2.51
CA GLU A 54 7.54 -8.48 -3.11
C GLU A 54 6.56 -7.36 -2.72
N PHE A 55 5.34 -7.70 -2.28
CA PHE A 55 4.33 -6.71 -1.89
C PHE A 55 4.15 -6.60 -0.38
N ILE A 56 4.31 -7.69 0.34
CA ILE A 56 4.01 -7.73 1.76
C ILE A 56 4.80 -8.79 2.49
N LEU A 57 5.41 -8.38 3.60
CA LEU A 57 6.13 -9.22 4.55
C LEU A 57 5.60 -8.97 5.96
N ALA A 58 5.90 -9.87 6.88
CA ALA A 58 5.56 -9.73 8.28
C ALA A 58 6.79 -9.93 9.18
N SER A 59 6.84 -9.22 10.29
CA SER A 59 7.85 -9.41 11.33
C SER A 59 7.27 -9.05 12.68
N HIS A 60 7.79 -9.66 13.74
CA HIS A 60 7.48 -9.23 15.09
C HIS A 60 8.16 -7.90 15.39
N ARG A 61 7.36 -6.94 15.86
CA ARG A 61 7.81 -5.66 16.40
C ARG A 61 7.19 -5.50 17.77
N ASN A 62 8.01 -5.39 18.81
CA ASN A 62 7.57 -5.29 20.21
C ASN A 62 6.60 -6.43 20.62
N GLY A 63 6.86 -7.66 20.16
CA GLY A 63 6.03 -8.83 20.45
C GLY A 63 4.69 -8.88 19.71
N GLN A 64 4.42 -7.94 18.79
CA GLN A 64 3.24 -7.93 17.95
C GLN A 64 3.61 -8.13 16.49
N LEU A 65 2.75 -8.80 15.75
CA LEU A 65 2.96 -9.00 14.32
C LEU A 65 2.68 -7.71 13.56
N ALA A 66 3.69 -7.20 12.86
CA ALA A 66 3.60 -6.00 12.04
C ALA A 66 3.73 -6.36 10.55
N LEU A 67 2.93 -5.69 9.72
CA LEU A 67 2.97 -5.81 8.26
C LEU A 67 3.90 -4.75 7.68
N TYR A 68 4.68 -5.16 6.70
CA TYR A 68 5.57 -4.31 5.93
C TYR A 68 5.16 -4.44 4.47
N MET A 69 4.51 -3.40 3.94
CA MET A 69 4.02 -3.37 2.57
C MET A 69 4.96 -2.55 1.69
N SER A 70 5.21 -3.01 0.48
CA SER A 70 5.93 -2.24 -0.51
C SER A 70 5.10 -1.02 -0.92
N VAL A 71 5.73 0.14 -0.96
CA VAL A 71 5.13 1.41 -1.42
C VAL A 71 5.74 1.90 -2.73
N SER A 72 6.78 1.21 -3.21
CA SER A 72 7.51 1.54 -4.43
C SER A 72 8.34 0.35 -4.89
N HIS A 73 8.47 0.18 -6.20
CA HIS A 73 9.41 -0.73 -6.83
C HIS A 73 10.15 0.07 -7.93
N PRO A 74 11.49 0.01 -8.02
CA PRO A 74 12.27 0.85 -8.94
C PRO A 74 11.93 0.60 -10.41
N ASP A 75 11.53 -0.62 -10.73
CA ASP A 75 11.15 -1.06 -12.08
C ASP A 75 9.62 -1.16 -12.26
N ALA A 76 8.82 -0.54 -11.39
CA ALA A 76 7.37 -0.55 -11.55
C ALA A 76 6.95 0.23 -12.79
N GLU A 77 6.29 -0.45 -13.73
CA GLU A 77 5.68 0.16 -14.90
C GLU A 77 4.18 0.36 -14.68
N THR A 78 3.58 -0.52 -13.87
CA THR A 78 2.14 -0.57 -13.64
C THR A 78 1.74 -0.70 -12.18
N GLY A 79 0.46 -0.43 -11.89
CA GLY A 79 -0.08 -0.61 -10.54
C GLY A 79 0.03 -2.06 -10.04
N ALA A 80 0.00 -3.04 -10.94
CA ALA A 80 0.23 -4.45 -10.63
C ALA A 80 1.64 -4.75 -10.11
N ASP A 81 2.63 -3.93 -10.46
CA ASP A 81 4.01 -4.04 -9.96
C ASP A 81 4.18 -3.46 -8.56
N LEU A 82 3.13 -2.82 -8.02
CA LEU A 82 3.13 -2.23 -6.69
C LEU A 82 2.17 -2.92 -5.73
N MET A 83 1.19 -3.69 -6.22
CA MET A 83 0.11 -4.20 -5.38
C MET A 83 -0.47 -5.54 -5.84
N ASP A 84 -0.85 -6.37 -4.86
CA ASP A 84 -1.47 -7.68 -5.07
C ASP A 84 -2.95 -7.68 -4.65
N LEU A 85 -3.78 -7.03 -5.48
CA LEU A 85 -5.21 -6.80 -5.18
C LEU A 85 -6.19 -7.66 -6.00
N GLU A 86 -5.77 -8.19 -7.15
CA GLU A 86 -6.68 -8.89 -8.07
C GLU A 86 -7.39 -10.06 -7.40
N GLY A 87 -8.73 -10.06 -7.45
CA GLY A 87 -9.59 -11.09 -6.85
C GLY A 87 -9.51 -11.20 -5.32
N LYS A 88 -8.82 -10.28 -4.64
CA LYS A 88 -8.51 -10.36 -3.20
C LYS A 88 -9.27 -9.32 -2.37
N VAL A 89 -9.86 -8.31 -3.00
CA VAL A 89 -10.58 -7.21 -2.32
C VAL A 89 -12.01 -7.63 -2.01
N LYS A 90 -12.38 -7.51 -0.73
CA LYS A 90 -13.72 -7.73 -0.20
C LYS A 90 -14.61 -6.49 -0.34
N TYR A 91 -14.07 -5.31 -0.02
CA TYR A 91 -14.72 -4.01 -0.21
C TYR A 91 -13.68 -2.89 -0.18
N ILE A 92 -14.07 -1.71 -0.67
CA ILE A 92 -13.21 -0.52 -0.67
C ILE A 92 -13.85 0.56 0.22
N GLY A 93 -13.19 0.89 1.32
CA GLY A 93 -13.53 2.03 2.16
C GLY A 93 -12.95 3.33 1.59
N VAL A 94 -13.71 4.41 1.70
CA VAL A 94 -13.26 5.78 1.39
C VAL A 94 -13.14 6.52 2.73
N ASN A 95 -11.91 6.70 3.17
CA ASN A 95 -11.59 7.28 4.47
C ASN A 95 -11.37 8.80 4.40
N SER A 96 -11.65 9.43 5.54
CA SER A 96 -11.59 10.87 5.75
C SER A 96 -10.22 11.45 5.43
N PRO A 97 -10.16 12.59 4.72
CA PRO A 97 -8.91 13.32 4.51
C PRO A 97 -8.30 13.86 5.81
N ARG A 98 -9.08 13.96 6.90
CA ARG A 98 -8.62 14.54 8.17
C ARG A 98 -7.69 13.63 8.96
N ASP A 99 -7.97 12.33 8.97
CA ASP A 99 -7.24 11.35 9.78
C ASP A 99 -6.77 10.11 9.01
N GLY A 100 -7.21 9.95 7.75
CA GLY A 100 -6.95 8.80 6.89
C GLY A 100 -7.53 7.47 7.37
N LYS A 101 -8.35 7.48 8.43
CA LYS A 101 -8.81 6.28 9.15
C LYS A 101 -10.32 6.18 9.26
N THR A 102 -11.01 7.30 9.47
CA THR A 102 -12.47 7.28 9.61
C THR A 102 -13.11 6.99 8.26
N GLU A 103 -13.74 5.83 8.11
CA GLU A 103 -14.46 5.46 6.90
C GLU A 103 -15.70 6.34 6.73
N LEU A 104 -15.80 7.04 5.60
CA LEU A 104 -16.92 7.92 5.26
C LEU A 104 -17.93 7.22 4.35
N ALA A 105 -17.45 6.33 3.50
CA ALA A 105 -18.27 5.55 2.57
C ALA A 105 -17.60 4.20 2.27
N ALA A 106 -18.37 3.24 1.78
CA ALA A 106 -17.88 1.94 1.35
C ALA A 106 -18.46 1.55 -0.02
N ILE A 107 -17.61 1.02 -0.88
CA ILE A 107 -17.99 0.39 -2.15
C ILE A 107 -17.99 -1.12 -1.92
N THR A 108 -19.17 -1.73 -2.02
CA THR A 108 -19.41 -3.15 -1.69
C THR A 108 -19.92 -3.97 -2.88
N ASP A 109 -20.24 -3.34 -4.01
CA ASP A 109 -20.65 -4.04 -5.23
C ASP A 109 -19.44 -4.70 -5.90
N GLN A 110 -19.40 -6.04 -5.95
CA GLN A 110 -18.23 -6.79 -6.42
C GLN A 110 -17.84 -6.47 -7.87
N PRO A 111 -18.77 -6.41 -8.85
CA PRO A 111 -18.42 -6.00 -10.21
C PRO A 111 -17.78 -4.60 -10.27
N GLN A 112 -18.27 -3.65 -9.47
CA GLN A 112 -17.66 -2.33 -9.36
C GLN A 112 -16.27 -2.40 -8.72
N ILE A 113 -16.10 -3.16 -7.63
CA ILE A 113 -14.81 -3.38 -6.97
C ILE A 113 -13.79 -3.94 -7.96
N ASP A 114 -14.14 -5.02 -8.68
CA ASP A 114 -13.26 -5.68 -9.64
C ASP A 114 -12.86 -4.72 -10.77
N SER A 115 -13.81 -3.91 -11.24
CA SER A 115 -13.54 -2.87 -12.25
C SER A 115 -12.56 -1.81 -11.74
N LEU A 116 -12.75 -1.32 -10.50
CA LEU A 116 -11.87 -0.32 -9.89
C LEU A 116 -10.47 -0.86 -9.59
N VAL A 117 -10.39 -2.10 -9.08
CA VAL A 117 -9.12 -2.78 -8.84
C VAL A 117 -8.40 -3.00 -10.16
N ARG A 118 -9.07 -3.50 -11.19
CA ARG A 118 -8.45 -3.66 -12.51
C ARG A 118 -7.97 -2.34 -13.09
N MET A 119 -8.78 -1.28 -12.96
CA MET A 119 -8.32 0.06 -13.31
C MET A 119 -7.00 0.33 -12.61
N ILE A 120 -6.92 0.18 -11.26
CA ILE A 120 -5.72 0.35 -10.40
C ILE A 120 -4.50 -0.40 -10.94
N LEU A 121 -4.65 -1.70 -11.19
CA LEU A 121 -3.55 -2.56 -11.58
C LEU A 121 -3.04 -2.24 -12.99
N ASP A 122 -3.93 -1.88 -13.92
CA ASP A 122 -3.60 -1.52 -15.31
C ASP A 122 -3.00 -0.11 -15.47
N ALA A 123 -2.81 0.66 -14.40
CA ALA A 123 -2.22 2.00 -14.51
C ALA A 123 -0.85 1.98 -15.11
N PRO A 124 -0.44 3.07 -15.79
CA PRO A 124 0.95 3.45 -15.77
C PRO A 124 1.35 3.99 -14.37
N VAL A 125 2.55 3.64 -13.95
CA VAL A 125 3.27 4.19 -12.81
C VAL A 125 4.24 5.26 -13.31
N ASP A 126 4.24 6.42 -12.66
CA ASP A 126 5.27 7.45 -12.87
C ASP A 126 5.99 7.74 -11.53
N LEU A 127 7.23 7.25 -11.45
CA LEU A 127 8.10 7.40 -10.27
C LEU A 127 8.75 8.79 -10.17
N ASN A 128 8.67 9.62 -11.21
CA ASN A 128 9.36 10.92 -11.26
C ASN A 128 8.50 12.08 -10.77
N ILE A 129 7.19 11.89 -10.60
CA ILE A 129 6.30 13.00 -10.27
C ILE A 129 6.30 13.25 -8.76
N ARG A 130 6.61 14.50 -8.39
CA ARG A 130 6.45 14.97 -7.01
C ARG A 130 4.98 15.17 -6.68
N ASN A 131 4.57 14.72 -5.50
CA ASN A 131 3.24 15.01 -4.96
C ASN A 131 3.02 16.52 -4.86
N ASP A 132 1.85 16.98 -5.32
CA ASP A 132 1.36 18.33 -5.04
C ASP A 132 0.85 18.37 -3.59
N PRO A 133 1.46 19.19 -2.71
CA PRO A 133 1.05 19.27 -1.31
C PRO A 133 -0.37 19.84 -1.12
N ASP A 134 -0.90 20.58 -2.09
CA ASP A 134 -2.14 21.36 -1.95
C ASP A 134 -3.40 20.64 -2.45
N SER A 135 -3.28 19.39 -2.93
CA SER A 135 -4.42 18.62 -3.43
C SER A 135 -5.16 17.89 -2.30
N ASP A 136 -6.50 17.96 -2.27
CA ASP A 136 -7.30 17.11 -1.37
C ASP A 136 -6.97 15.61 -1.55
N VAL A 137 -6.67 14.93 -0.43
CA VAL A 137 -6.32 13.51 -0.41
C VAL A 137 -7.40 12.73 0.32
N TYR A 138 -8.12 11.88 -0.40
CA TYR A 138 -8.92 10.82 0.22
C TYR A 138 -8.04 9.61 0.44
N PHE A 139 -8.36 8.77 1.42
CA PHE A 139 -7.62 7.53 1.63
C PHE A 139 -8.50 6.35 1.24
N LEU A 140 -8.05 5.56 0.26
CA LEU A 140 -8.78 4.35 -0.12
C LEU A 140 -8.24 3.18 0.69
N ALA A 141 -9.11 2.53 1.44
CA ALA A 141 -8.82 1.36 2.23
C ALA A 141 -9.35 0.11 1.50
N PHE A 142 -8.47 -0.72 0.96
CA PHE A 142 -8.80 -1.99 0.33
C PHE A 142 -8.80 -3.07 1.42
N HIS A 143 -9.99 -3.46 1.85
CA HIS A 143 -10.16 -4.55 2.82
C HIS A 143 -10.15 -5.87 2.08
N LEU A 144 -9.19 -6.73 2.40
CA LEU A 144 -8.95 -7.98 1.68
C LEU A 144 -9.66 -9.15 2.37
N ASN A 145 -9.88 -10.23 1.62
CA ASN A 145 -10.59 -11.43 2.11
C ASN A 145 -9.90 -12.12 3.30
N ASP A 146 -8.59 -11.95 3.45
CA ASP A 146 -7.77 -12.47 4.54
C ASP A 146 -7.66 -11.50 5.74
N GLY A 147 -8.42 -10.40 5.74
CA GLY A 147 -8.46 -9.43 6.82
C GLY A 147 -7.29 -8.43 6.82
N ILE A 148 -6.42 -8.46 5.82
CA ILE A 148 -5.42 -7.41 5.58
C ILE A 148 -6.12 -6.18 4.98
N THR A 149 -5.70 -4.97 5.39
CA THR A 149 -6.15 -3.72 4.77
C THR A 149 -4.96 -3.00 4.14
N PHE A 150 -5.02 -2.74 2.84
CA PHE A 150 -4.10 -1.81 2.18
C PHE A 150 -4.72 -0.42 2.16
N THR A 151 -4.00 0.62 2.59
CA THR A 151 -4.50 1.99 2.51
C THR A 151 -3.55 2.86 1.70
N GLY A 152 -4.08 3.57 0.71
CA GLY A 152 -3.32 4.51 -0.10
C GLY A 152 -4.04 5.84 -0.28
N GLY A 153 -3.27 6.93 -0.38
CA GLY A 153 -3.81 8.24 -0.69
C GLY A 153 -4.25 8.33 -2.15
N TYR A 154 -5.43 8.90 -2.38
CA TYR A 154 -5.99 9.23 -3.68
C TYR A 154 -6.22 10.74 -3.80
N ARG A 155 -5.54 11.36 -4.78
CA ARG A 155 -5.62 12.78 -5.09
C ARG A 155 -6.65 13.00 -6.20
N LEU A 156 -7.78 13.61 -5.85
CA LEU A 156 -8.92 13.76 -6.76
C LEU A 156 -8.63 14.65 -7.98
N GLN A 157 -7.88 15.71 -7.79
CA GLN A 157 -7.64 16.75 -8.80
C GLN A 157 -6.80 16.23 -9.96
N ILE A 158 -5.85 15.34 -9.66
CA ILE A 158 -4.89 14.78 -10.64
C ILE A 158 -5.13 13.30 -10.94
N ASN A 159 -6.23 12.73 -10.41
CA ASN A 159 -6.59 11.31 -10.52
C ASN A 159 -5.41 10.38 -10.21
N ARG A 160 -4.78 10.52 -9.04
CA ARG A 160 -3.59 9.72 -8.70
C ARG A 160 -3.73 8.96 -7.42
N PHE A 161 -3.37 7.68 -7.44
CA PHE A 161 -3.34 6.80 -6.28
C PHE A 161 -1.89 6.51 -5.86
N GLY A 162 -1.62 6.38 -4.56
CA GLY A 162 -0.30 6.00 -4.03
C GLY A 162 0.84 6.97 -4.36
N GLY A 163 0.55 8.16 -4.91
CA GLY A 163 1.55 9.14 -5.34
C GLY A 163 2.16 8.89 -6.73
N SER A 164 2.02 7.69 -7.30
CA SER A 164 2.65 7.29 -8.57
C SER A 164 1.72 6.65 -9.60
N ILE A 165 0.51 6.20 -9.22
CA ILE A 165 -0.41 5.44 -10.10
C ILE A 165 -1.44 6.39 -10.74
N GLN A 166 -1.35 6.66 -12.04
CA GLN A 166 -2.22 7.62 -12.75
C GLN A 166 -3.53 6.98 -13.21
N ARG A 167 -4.70 7.49 -12.78
CA ARG A 167 -6.03 6.88 -12.96
C ARG A 167 -6.90 7.56 -14.00
N PRO A 168 -7.75 6.78 -14.70
CA PRO A 168 -8.74 7.36 -15.61
C PRO A 168 -9.81 8.12 -14.82
N ARG A 169 -10.50 9.04 -15.50
CA ARG A 169 -11.57 9.86 -14.92
C ARG A 169 -12.70 9.02 -14.33
N ASP A 170 -13.00 7.86 -14.92
CA ASP A 170 -14.08 6.97 -14.48
C ASP A 170 -13.86 6.47 -13.04
N PHE A 171 -12.60 6.28 -12.65
CA PHE A 171 -12.24 5.94 -11.28
C PHE A 171 -12.67 7.04 -10.29
N ARG A 172 -12.44 8.31 -10.65
CA ARG A 172 -12.88 9.47 -9.85
C ARG A 172 -14.41 9.51 -9.71
N ILE A 173 -15.13 9.25 -10.80
CA ILE A 173 -16.60 9.28 -10.81
C ILE A 173 -17.16 8.26 -9.83
N ALA A 174 -16.64 7.03 -9.83
CA ALA A 174 -17.07 5.99 -8.90
C ALA A 174 -16.88 6.39 -7.43
N LEU A 175 -15.75 7.02 -7.10
CA LEU A 175 -15.48 7.49 -5.74
C LEU A 175 -16.38 8.64 -5.30
N VAL A 176 -16.59 9.63 -6.17
CA VAL A 176 -17.49 10.76 -5.85
C VAL A 176 -18.92 10.26 -5.66
N ASN A 177 -19.38 9.33 -6.50
CA ASN A 177 -20.71 8.74 -6.36
C ASN A 177 -20.85 8.01 -5.01
N ALA A 178 -19.84 7.26 -4.57
CA ALA A 178 -19.86 6.57 -3.28
C ALA A 178 -20.02 7.56 -2.11
N LEU A 179 -19.32 8.71 -2.17
CA LEU A 179 -19.40 9.77 -1.15
C LEU A 179 -20.74 10.53 -1.15
N GLN A 180 -21.40 10.64 -2.29
CA GLN A 180 -22.72 11.30 -2.39
C GLN A 180 -23.87 10.40 -1.94
N LEU A 181 -23.71 9.08 -2.03
CA LEU A 181 -24.71 8.10 -1.59
C LEU A 181 -24.69 7.86 -0.07
N SER A 182 -23.68 8.38 0.63
CA SER A 182 -23.53 8.28 2.09
C SER A 182 -24.12 9.46 2.88
N GLU A 183 -24.64 10.48 2.19
CA GLU A 183 -25.43 11.60 2.78
C GLU A 183 -26.93 11.27 2.84
#